data_AF-A0A951TUH9-F1
#
_entry.id   AF-A0A951TUH9-F1
#
_cell.length_a   1.000
_cell.length_b   1.000
_cell.length_c   1.000
_cell.angle_alpha   90.00
_cell.angle_beta   90.00
_cell.angle_gamma   90.00
#
_symmetry.space_group_name_H-M   'P 1'
#
loop_
_entity.id
_entity.type
_entity.pdbx_description
1 polymer ?
#
loop_
_entity_poly.entity_id
_entity_poly.type
_entity_poly.pdbx_seq_one_letter_code
_entity_poly.pdbx_strand_id
1 'polypeptide(L)'
;MKRVTASEARRNWFRLLDEIVAGETVVVDRDGVRVVLRREGEARESARDVPDYEDVLRVPEADQADRWGWEWEEGGLRPREDAET
;
A
#
# COMPACT_ATOMS: atom_id res chain seq x y z
N MET A 1 0.02 -14.23 -6.46
CA MET A 1 -0.17 -13.01 -7.27
C MET A 1 0.08 -13.33 -8.74
N LYS A 2 -0.97 -13.33 -9.56
CA LYS A 2 -0.93 -13.67 -10.98
C LYS A 2 -0.93 -12.41 -11.84
N ARG A 3 -0.07 -12.34 -12.87
CA ARG A 3 -0.02 -11.21 -13.82
C ARG A 3 -0.58 -11.66 -15.17
N VAL A 4 -1.50 -10.89 -15.73
CA VAL A 4 -2.14 -11.17 -17.02
C VAL A 4 -2.24 -9.91 -17.85
N THR A 5 -2.18 -10.05 -19.17
CA THR A 5 -2.52 -8.93 -20.07
C THR A 5 -4.03 -8.69 -20.07
N ALA A 6 -4.48 -7.49 -20.43
CA ALA A 6 -5.90 -7.20 -20.59
C ALA A 6 -6.62 -8.12 -21.60
N SER A 7 -5.91 -8.54 -22.66
CA SER A 7 -6.47 -9.48 -23.65
C SER A 7 -6.68 -10.88 -23.07
N GLU A 8 -5.75 -11.36 -22.24
CA GLU A 8 -5.89 -12.62 -21.52
C GLU A 8 -6.96 -12.55 -20.44
N ALA A 9 -7.04 -11.42 -19.73
CA ALA A 9 -8.07 -11.16 -18.74
C ALA A 9 -9.46 -11.19 -19.36
N ARG A 10 -9.62 -10.55 -20.54
CA ARG A 10 -10.88 -10.58 -21.30
C ARG A 10 -11.27 -11.99 -21.71
N ARG A 11 -10.32 -12.80 -22.20
CA ARG A 11 -10.58 -14.18 -22.66
C ARG A 11 -10.95 -15.13 -21.52
N ASN A 12 -10.42 -14.90 -20.32
CA ASN A 12 -10.56 -15.80 -19.18
C ASN A 12 -11.29 -15.14 -18.00
N TRP A 13 -12.15 -14.17 -18.28
CA TRP A 13 -12.67 -13.26 -17.26
C TRP A 13 -13.35 -13.98 -16.09
N PHE A 14 -14.28 -14.90 -16.36
CA PHE A 14 -14.99 -15.65 -15.32
C PHE A 14 -14.06 -16.54 -14.49
N ARG A 15 -13.11 -17.22 -15.13
CA ARG A 15 -12.12 -18.02 -14.41
C ARG A 15 -11.26 -17.17 -13.47
N LEU A 16 -10.86 -15.98 -13.91
CA LEU A 16 -10.08 -15.07 -13.06
C LEU A 16 -10.92 -14.55 -11.88
N LEU A 17 -12.21 -14.31 -12.08
CA LEU A 17 -13.12 -13.98 -10.98
C LEU A 17 -13.21 -15.12 -9.96
N ASP A 18 -13.34 -16.38 -10.42
CA ASP A 18 -13.35 -17.54 -9.52
C ASP A 18 -12.04 -17.64 -8.71
N GLU A 19 -10.91 -17.42 -9.38
CA GLU A 19 -9.58 -17.37 -8.74
C GLU A 19 -9.52 -16.24 -7.69
N ILE A 20 -10.05 -15.05 -8.00
CA ILE A 20 -10.11 -13.91 -7.06
C ILE A 20 -11.04 -14.18 -5.87
N VAL A 21 -12.19 -14.82 -6.10
CA VAL A 21 -13.11 -15.21 -5.03
C VAL A 21 -12.46 -16.24 -4.09
N ALA A 22 -11.62 -17.11 -4.63
CA ALA A 22 -10.81 -18.07 -3.86
C ALA A 22 -9.64 -17.43 -3.09
N GLY A 23 -9.37 -16.14 -3.28
CA GLY A 23 -8.31 -15.40 -2.58
C GLY A 23 -7.04 -15.16 -3.41
N GLU A 24 -7.05 -15.42 -4.72
CA GLU A 24 -5.92 -15.07 -5.58
C GLU A 24 -5.96 -13.58 -5.95
N THR A 25 -4.83 -12.89 -5.81
CA THR A 25 -4.70 -11.52 -6.31
C THR A 25 -4.25 -11.55 -7.78
N VAL A 26 -5.04 -10.93 -8.65
CA VAL A 26 -4.76 -10.82 -10.08
C VAL A 26 -4.36 -9.40 -10.43
N VAL A 27 -3.26 -9.23 -11.16
CA VAL A 27 -2.80 -7.96 -11.71
C VAL A 27 -2.99 -8.00 -13.22
N VAL A 28 -3.80 -7.08 -13.72
CA VAL A 28 -4.04 -6.88 -15.15
C VAL A 28 -3.15 -5.75 -15.65
N ASP A 29 -2.32 -6.03 -16.65
CA ASP A 29 -1.52 -5.02 -17.36
C ASP A 29 -2.22 -4.60 -18.66
N ARG A 30 -2.43 -3.28 -18.82
CA ARG A 30 -2.97 -2.67 -20.02
C ARG A 30 -2.15 -1.43 -20.36
N ASP A 31 -1.43 -1.49 -21.48
CA ASP A 31 -0.60 -0.38 -21.96
C ASP A 31 0.37 0.15 -20.88
N GLY A 32 0.93 -0.74 -20.06
CA GLY A 32 1.83 -0.37 -18.96
C GLY A 32 1.13 0.12 -17.68
N VAL A 33 -0.20 0.25 -17.69
CA VAL A 33 -1.00 0.51 -16.50
C VAL A 33 -1.36 -0.81 -15.83
N ARG A 34 -1.09 -0.89 -14.52
CA ARG A 34 -1.36 -2.09 -13.71
C ARG A 34 -2.63 -1.88 -12.89
N VAL A 35 -3.61 -2.74 -13.10
CA VAL A 35 -4.86 -2.78 -12.34
C VAL A 35 -4.83 -4.02 -11.45
N VAL A 36 -5.01 -3.85 -10.14
CA VAL A 36 -5.02 -4.95 -9.17
C VAL A 36 -6.47 -5.30 -8.82
N LEU A 37 -6.84 -6.56 -9.01
CA LEU A 37 -8.11 -7.12 -8.58
C LEU A 37 -7.86 -8.11 -7.44
N ARG A 38 -8.60 -7.91 -6.37
CA ARG A 38 -8.55 -8.70 -5.13
C ARG A 38 -9.93 -8.68 -4.47
N ARG A 39 -10.17 -9.63 -3.58
CA ARG A 39 -11.39 -9.65 -2.76
C ARG A 39 -11.42 -8.45 -1.80
N GLU A 40 -12.58 -7.84 -1.64
CA GLU A 40 -12.79 -6.64 -0.81
C GLU A 40 -12.41 -6.82 0.67
N GLY A 41 -12.35 -8.07 1.16
CA GLY A 41 -11.90 -8.40 2.52
C GLY A 41 -10.37 -8.42 2.70
N GLU A 42 -9.62 -8.90 1.73
CA GLU A 42 -8.13 -8.97 1.77
C GLU A 42 -7.46 -7.62 1.52
N ALA A 43 -8.20 -6.66 0.93
CA ALA A 43 -7.70 -5.31 0.73
C ALA A 43 -7.38 -4.60 2.05
N ARG A 44 -8.01 -4.99 3.17
CA ARG A 44 -7.77 -4.42 4.50
C ARG A 44 -6.43 -4.84 5.09
N GLU A 45 -5.96 -6.06 4.83
CA GLU A 45 -4.69 -6.56 5.38
C GLU A 45 -3.46 -5.91 4.74
N SER A 46 -3.62 -5.30 3.57
CA SER A 46 -2.54 -4.65 2.82
C SER A 46 -2.57 -3.12 2.90
N ALA A 47 -3.57 -2.56 3.58
CA ALA A 47 -3.52 -1.18 4.07
C ALA A 47 -2.74 -1.14 5.38
N ARG A 48 -1.42 -1.42 5.29
CA ARG A 48 -0.40 -1.23 6.32
C ARG A 48 -0.80 -1.71 7.72
N ASP A 49 -0.29 -2.88 8.10
CA ASP A 49 0.27 -3.04 9.45
C ASP A 49 1.33 -1.95 9.65
N VAL A 50 0.90 -0.73 10.02
CA VAL A 50 1.79 0.16 10.76
C VAL A 50 1.91 -0.55 12.11
N PRO A 51 3.09 -1.09 12.47
CA PRO A 51 3.23 -1.73 13.76
C PRO A 51 2.86 -0.72 14.82
N ASP A 52 2.04 -1.13 15.78
CA ASP A 52 1.72 -0.30 16.91
C ASP A 52 2.99 -0.12 17.75
N TYR A 53 3.53 1.09 17.74
CA TYR A 53 4.72 1.47 18.48
C TYR A 53 4.38 2.21 19.79
N GLU A 54 3.11 2.36 20.17
CA GLU A 54 2.69 3.07 21.39
C GLU A 54 3.35 2.47 22.65
N ASP A 55 3.55 1.15 22.67
CA ASP A 55 4.19 0.43 23.77
C ASP A 55 5.72 0.62 23.86
N VAL A 56 6.37 1.04 22.77
CA VAL A 56 7.84 1.16 22.65
C VAL A 56 8.29 2.61 22.66
N LEU A 57 7.55 3.48 21.97
CA LEU A 57 7.85 4.89 21.79
C LEU A 57 6.82 5.72 22.54
N ARG A 58 7.16 6.18 23.75
CA ARG A 58 6.34 7.12 24.52
C ARG A 58 6.51 8.54 24.00
N VAL A 59 6.17 8.75 22.73
CA VAL A 59 6.12 10.05 22.09
C VAL A 59 4.66 10.32 21.70
N PRO A 60 4.16 11.55 21.89
CA PRO A 60 2.87 11.93 21.33
C PRO A 60 2.86 11.67 19.81
N GLU A 61 1.72 11.23 19.27
CA GLU A 61 1.48 11.14 17.82
C GLU A 61 2.43 10.18 17.07
N ALA A 62 2.85 9.09 17.74
CA ALA A 62 3.72 8.07 17.16
C ALA A 62 3.14 7.43 15.88
N ASP A 63 1.81 7.39 15.77
CA ASP A 63 1.05 6.94 14.61
C ASP A 63 1.24 7.84 13.37
N GLN A 64 1.75 9.06 13.55
CA GLN A 64 2.04 10.04 12.50
C GLN A 64 3.52 10.03 12.08
N ALA A 65 4.21 8.88 12.21
CA ALA A 65 5.62 8.67 11.83
C ALA A 65 6.02 9.18 10.44
N ASP A 66 5.09 9.19 9.49
CA ASP A 66 5.28 9.71 8.14
C ASP A 66 5.31 11.25 8.06
N ARG A 67 4.90 11.96 9.12
CA ARG A 67 4.78 13.43 9.15
C ARG A 67 5.93 14.13 9.84
N TRP A 68 6.66 13.46 10.72
CA TRP A 68 7.84 14.03 11.36
C TRP A 68 9.12 13.53 10.69
N GLY A 69 10.02 14.45 10.41
CA GLY A 69 11.30 14.17 9.77
C GLY A 69 12.40 15.02 10.36
N TRP A 70 13.63 14.72 9.96
CA TRP A 70 14.80 15.49 10.34
C TRP A 70 15.54 15.92 9.07
N GLU A 71 15.96 17.18 9.02
CA GLU A 71 16.82 17.70 7.97
C GLU A 71 18.20 18.00 8.52
N TRP A 72 19.22 17.72 7.70
CA TRP A 72 20.61 17.99 8.02
C TRP A 72 20.97 19.39 7.54
N GLU A 73 21.23 20.30 8.47
CA GLU A 73 21.74 21.64 8.21
C GLU A 73 23.21 21.75 8.66
N GLU A 74 23.91 22.81 8.22
CA GLU A 74 25.34 23.04 8.54
C GLU A 74 25.66 23.10 10.05
N GLY A 75 24.63 23.27 10.90
CA GLY A 75 24.73 23.28 12.35
C GLY A 75 24.21 22.03 13.06
N GLY A 76 23.79 20.99 12.32
CA GLY A 76 23.32 19.73 12.87
C GLY A 76 21.91 19.33 12.41
N LEU A 77 21.36 18.35 13.10
CA LEU A 77 20.06 17.77 12.82
C LEU A 77 18.94 18.70 13.34
N ARG A 78 18.04 19.15 12.46
CA ARG A 78 16.88 19.99 12.80
C ARG A 78 15.58 19.25 12.47
N PRO A 79 14.51 19.38 13.28
CA PRO A 79 13.19 18.88 12.91
C PRO A 79 12.74 19.52 11.60
N ARG A 80 12.20 18.70 10.70
CA ARG A 80 11.62 19.15 9.43
C ARG A 80 10.29 19.83 9.70
N GLU A 81 10.23 21.15 9.53
CA GLU A 81 8.99 21.93 9.62
C GLU A 81 8.21 21.80 8.30
N ASP A 82 7.48 20.70 8.10
CA ASP A 82 6.51 20.61 7.00
C ASP A 82 5.09 20.89 7.51
N ALA A 83 4.47 21.84 6.81
CA ALA A 83 3.35 22.66 7.21
C ALA A 83 1.99 21.95 7.24
N GLU A 84 1.14 22.45 8.13
CA GLU A 84 -0.32 22.37 8.07
C GLU A 84 -0.84 22.49 6.62
N THR A 85 -1.60 21.51 6.15
CA THR A 85 -2.76 21.67 5.24
C THR A 85 -3.66 20.43 5.32
#